data_AF-Q46513-F1
#
_entry.id   AF-Q46513-F1
#
_cell.length_a   1.000
_cell.length_b   1.000
_cell.length_c   1.000
_cell.angle_alpha   90.00
_cell.angle_beta   90.00
_cell.angle_gamma   90.00
#
_symmetry.space_group_name_H-M   'P 1'
#
loop_
_entity.id
_entity.type
_entity.pdbx_description
1 polymer ?
#
loop_
_entity_poly.entity_id
_entity_poly.type
_entity_poly.pdbx_seq_one_letter_code
_entity_poly.pdbx_strand_id
1 'polypeptide(L)'
;MVREGAAGFRINCAHGDEADWLEYVKIVREVSSELDQAIPLILDTPGPQVRSGDFQEFKVVRGDKVLFSMDPDAKEGKHIVVPAREF
;
A
#
# COMPACT_ATOMS: atom_id res chain seq x y z
N MET A 1 -16.37 14.86 -6.79
CA MET A 1 -16.56 13.70 -5.88
C MET A 1 -17.65 13.96 -4.85
N VAL A 2 -17.49 14.93 -3.92
CA VAL A 2 -18.50 15.17 -2.87
C VAL A 2 -19.86 15.58 -3.46
N ARG A 3 -19.87 16.53 -4.42
CA ARG A 3 -21.09 16.91 -5.15
C ARG A 3 -21.74 15.78 -5.96
N GLU A 4 -20.96 14.74 -6.25
CA GLU A 4 -21.40 13.53 -6.97
C GLU A 4 -21.82 12.40 -6.01
N GLY A 5 -21.89 12.66 -4.70
CA GLY A 5 -22.37 11.72 -3.69
C GLY A 5 -21.31 11.00 -2.86
N ALA A 6 -20.02 11.36 -2.97
CA ALA A 6 -19.00 10.82 -2.07
C ALA A 6 -19.25 11.28 -0.62
N ALA A 7 -19.49 10.33 0.29
CA ALA A 7 -19.84 10.60 1.69
C ALA A 7 -18.64 10.60 2.65
N GLY A 8 -17.43 10.36 2.16
CA GLY A 8 -16.21 10.27 2.97
C GLY A 8 -15.02 9.80 2.14
N PHE A 9 -13.82 9.91 2.70
CA PHE A 9 -12.59 9.49 2.03
C PHE A 9 -11.73 8.59 2.92
N ARG A 10 -11.12 7.57 2.32
CA ARG A 10 -10.15 6.67 2.94
C ARG A 10 -8.77 6.96 2.38
N ILE A 11 -7.82 7.25 3.26
CA ILE A 11 -6.39 7.36 2.94
C ILE A 11 -5.78 6.00 3.24
N ASN A 12 -5.27 5.32 2.21
CA ASN A 12 -4.59 4.04 2.37
C ASN A 12 -3.11 4.29 2.67
N CYS A 13 -2.73 4.15 3.93
CA CYS A 13 -1.37 4.41 4.41
C CYS A 13 -0.38 3.28 4.04
N ALA A 14 -0.79 2.26 3.27
CA ALA A 14 0.16 1.34 2.65
C ALA A 14 0.93 1.99 1.48
N HIS A 15 0.51 3.19 1.04
CA HIS A 15 1.12 3.95 -0.05
C HIS A 15 1.23 5.44 0.31
N GLY A 16 2.17 6.13 -0.35
CA GLY A 16 2.46 7.53 -0.09
C GLY A 16 3.19 7.75 1.23
N ASP A 17 3.44 9.02 1.54
CA ASP A 17 4.07 9.44 2.78
C ASP A 17 3.20 10.42 3.58
N GLU A 18 3.71 10.86 4.73
CA GLU A 18 3.00 11.79 5.62
C GLU A 18 2.66 13.12 4.91
N ALA A 19 3.51 13.61 4.00
CA ALA A 19 3.28 14.86 3.30
C ALA A 19 2.11 14.72 2.32
N ASP A 20 2.05 13.62 1.56
CA ASP A 20 0.92 13.29 0.69
C ASP A 20 -0.39 13.24 1.49
N TRP A 21 -0.38 12.53 2.63
CA TRP A 21 -1.58 12.37 3.44
C TRP A 21 -2.05 13.69 4.04
N LEU A 22 -1.14 14.56 4.48
CA LEU A 22 -1.45 15.89 4.98
C LEU A 22 -2.08 16.78 3.90
N GLU A 23 -1.60 16.69 2.66
CA GLU A 23 -2.21 17.38 1.53
C GLU A 23 -3.65 16.92 1.31
N TYR A 24 -3.91 15.61 1.34
CA TYR A 24 -5.25 15.06 1.20
C TYR A 24 -6.18 15.51 2.33
N VAL A 25 -5.70 15.49 3.58
CA VAL A 25 -6.45 15.98 4.74
C VAL A 25 -6.81 17.45 4.55
N LYS A 26 -5.86 18.29 4.12
CA LYS A 26 -6.09 19.72 3.87
C LYS A 26 -7.19 19.92 2.82
N ILE A 27 -7.09 19.27 1.67
CA ILE A 27 -8.08 19.35 0.60
C ILE A 27 -9.47 18.96 1.11
N VAL A 28 -9.59 17.84 1.84
CA VAL A 28 -10.89 17.39 2.34
C VAL A 28 -11.46 18.36 3.39
N ARG A 29 -10.63 19.02 4.20
CA ARG A 29 -11.08 20.03 5.17
C ARG A 29 -11.52 21.32 4.51
N GLU A 30 -10.81 21.77 3.47
CA GLU A 30 -11.22 22.92 2.65
C GLU A 30 -12.59 22.65 2.01
N VAL A 31 -12.75 21.50 1.34
CA VAL A 31 -14.03 21.12 0.71
C VAL A 31 -15.16 20.94 1.74
N SER A 32 -14.86 20.38 2.91
CA SER A 32 -15.84 20.26 4.00
C SER A 32 -16.35 21.62 4.47
N SER A 33 -15.46 22.61 4.58
CA SER A 33 -15.83 23.99 4.93
C SER A 33 -16.59 24.70 3.81
N GLU A 34 -16.18 24.54 2.55
CA GLU A 34 -16.84 25.17 1.40
C GLU A 34 -18.28 24.69 1.20
N LEU A 35 -18.55 23.42 1.53
CA LEU A 35 -19.86 22.80 1.33
C LEU A 35 -20.72 22.75 2.60
N ASP A 36 -20.22 23.25 3.74
CA ASP A 36 -20.85 23.14 5.06
C ASP A 36 -21.35 21.72 5.37
N GLN A 37 -20.52 20.73 5.03
CA GLN A 37 -20.84 19.31 5.18
C GLN A 37 -19.74 18.62 5.97
N ALA A 38 -20.13 17.83 6.98
CA ALA A 38 -19.20 16.95 7.67
C ALA A 38 -18.73 15.84 6.73
N ILE A 39 -17.43 15.82 6.42
CA ILE A 39 -16.81 14.79 5.58
C ILE A 39 -15.84 13.96 6.44
N PRO A 40 -16.15 12.68 6.71
CA PRO A 40 -15.29 11.78 7.46
C PRO A 40 -14.04 11.39 6.65
N LEU A 41 -12.94 11.25 7.38
CA LEU A 41 -11.67 10.74 6.89
C LEU A 41 -11.32 9.47 7.65
N ILE A 42 -10.92 8.44 6.92
CA ILE A 42 -10.43 7.18 7.48
C ILE A 42 -8.96 7.04 7.11
N LEU A 43 -8.07 7.03 8.10
CA LEU A 43 -6.70 6.59 7.90
C LEU A 43 -6.66 5.08 8.07
N ASP A 44 -6.37 4.39 6.96
CA ASP A 44 -6.29 2.94 6.94
C ASP A 44 -4.82 2.50 6.96
N THR A 45 -4.41 1.95 8.10
CA THR A 45 -3.03 1.53 8.33
C THR A 45 -2.78 0.13 7.79
N PRO A 46 -1.58 -0.14 7.24
CA PRO A 46 -1.30 -1.40 6.54
C PRO A 46 -1.40 -2.66 7.42
N GLY A 47 -1.21 -2.54 8.74
CA GLY A 47 -1.08 -3.70 9.64
C GLY A 47 0.15 -4.57 9.32
N PRO A 48 0.27 -5.76 9.93
CA PRO A 48 1.33 -6.71 9.58
C PRO A 48 1.10 -7.25 8.16
N GLN A 49 2.07 -7.02 7.26
CA GLN A 49 1.98 -7.44 5.86
C GLN A 49 3.16 -8.30 5.46
N VAL A 50 2.87 -9.30 4.65
CA VAL A 50 3.88 -10.07 3.92
C VAL A 50 3.86 -9.60 2.48
N ARG A 51 5.00 -9.14 2.00
CA ARG A 51 5.21 -8.79 0.60
C ARG A 51 6.51 -9.39 0.12
N SER A 52 6.60 -9.68 -1.17
CA SER A 52 7.90 -9.89 -1.80
C SER A 52 8.69 -8.59 -1.73
N GLY A 53 9.98 -8.69 -1.40
CA GLY A 53 10.96 -7.65 -1.68
C GLY A 53 11.25 -7.57 -3.18
N ASP A 54 12.32 -6.87 -3.55
CA ASP A 54 12.71 -6.73 -4.94
C ASP A 54 13.31 -8.04 -5.48
N PHE A 55 12.91 -8.43 -6.68
CA PHE A 55 13.47 -9.57 -7.40
C PHE A 55 13.39 -9.34 -8.92
N GLN A 56 14.22 -10.04 -9.69
CA GLN A 56 14.14 -9.99 -11.15
C GLN A 56 12.87 -10.68 -11.65
N GLU A 57 12.16 -10.08 -12.59
CA GLU A 57 10.95 -10.69 -13.15
C GLU A 57 11.27 -12.04 -13.83
N PHE A 58 10.49 -13.07 -13.50
CA PHE A 58 10.57 -14.38 -14.14
C PHE A 58 9.18 -15.01 -14.27
N LYS A 59 9.02 -15.86 -15.29
CA LYS A 59 7.78 -16.65 -15.47
C LYS A 59 7.80 -17.88 -14.57
N VAL A 60 6.66 -18.22 -14.01
CA VAL A 60 6.44 -19.47 -13.26
C VAL A 60 5.49 -20.37 -14.06
N VAL A 61 5.88 -21.63 -14.25
CA VAL A 61 5.08 -22.69 -14.87
C VAL A 61 4.91 -23.85 -13.89
N ARG A 62 3.88 -24.67 -14.11
CA ARG A 62 3.60 -25.82 -13.25
C ARG A 62 4.82 -26.77 -13.22
N GLY A 63 5.27 -27.11 -12.01
CA GLY A 63 6.42 -27.99 -11.79
C GLY A 63 7.71 -27.23 -11.45
N ASP A 64 7.72 -25.91 -11.54
CA ASP A 64 8.86 -25.10 -11.12
C ASP A 64 9.11 -25.18 -9.61
N LYS A 65 10.39 -25.11 -9.25
CA LYS A 65 10.83 -24.85 -7.88
C LYS A 65 11.14 -23.36 -7.75
N VAL A 66 10.43 -22.68 -6.86
CA VAL A 66 10.66 -21.28 -6.51
C VAL A 66 11.10 -21.24 -5.05
N LEU A 67 12.20 -20.55 -4.78
CA LEU A 67 12.73 -20.39 -3.43
C LEU A 67 12.28 -19.04 -2.87
N PHE A 68 11.64 -19.07 -1.70
CA PHE A 68 11.37 -17.89 -0.90
C PHE A 68 12.41 -17.83 0.22
N SER A 69 13.15 -16.73 0.33
CA SER A 69 14.13 -16.59 1.42
C SER A 69 14.19 -15.16 1.94
N MET A 70 14.79 -15.00 3.13
CA MET A 70 15.11 -13.69 3.70
C MET A 70 16.48 -13.17 3.24
N ASP A 71 17.23 -13.95 2.44
CA ASP A 71 18.56 -13.58 1.99
C ASP A 71 18.47 -12.64 0.76
N PRO A 72 18.85 -11.37 0.89
CA PRO A 72 18.79 -10.41 -0.22
C PRO A 72 19.82 -10.71 -1.32
N ASP A 73 20.84 -11.54 -1.05
CA ASP A 73 21.92 -11.85 -1.99
C ASP A 73 21.72 -13.17 -2.74
N ALA A 74 20.66 -13.91 -2.43
CA ALA A 74 20.31 -15.12 -3.15
C ALA A 74 19.87 -14.78 -4.60
N LYS A 75 20.75 -15.08 -5.56
CA LYS A 75 20.61 -14.76 -6.99
C LYS A 75 20.47 -15.98 -7.89
N GLU A 76 20.49 -17.19 -7.34
CA GLU A 76 20.42 -18.41 -8.14
C GLU A 76 18.97 -18.91 -8.31
N GLY A 77 18.55 -19.09 -9.57
CA GLY A 77 17.24 -19.64 -9.92
C GLY A 77 16.07 -18.67 -9.72
N LYS A 78 14.85 -19.23 -9.64
CA LYS A 78 13.62 -18.47 -9.38
C LYS A 78 13.55 -18.16 -7.89
N HIS A 79 14.03 -16.98 -7.52
CA HIS A 79 14.18 -16.58 -6.13
C HIS A 79 13.33 -15.33 -5.82
N ILE A 80 12.62 -15.37 -4.69
CA ILE A 80 11.80 -14.26 -4.19
C ILE A 80 12.24 -13.94 -2.77
N VAL A 81 12.72 -12.73 -2.56
CA VAL A 81 13.04 -12.23 -1.21
C VAL A 81 11.75 -11.94 -0.47
N VAL A 82 11.59 -12.42 0.76
CA VAL A 82 10.45 -12.11 1.64
C VAL A 82 11.01 -11.55 2.95
N PRO A 83 10.99 -10.22 3.17
CA PRO A 83 11.66 -9.57 4.31
C PRO A 83 10.92 -9.72 5.66
N ALA A 84 9.97 -10.63 5.78
CA ALA A 84 9.21 -10.84 7.01
C ALA A 84 9.90 -11.89 7.89
N ARG A 85 10.30 -11.49 9.11
CA ARG A 85 11.03 -12.32 10.09
C ARG A 85 10.27 -13.55 10.61
N GLU A 86 8.96 -13.59 10.42
CA GLU A 86 8.07 -14.67 10.91
C GLU A 86 7.55 -15.56 9.76
N PHE A 87 8.46 -15.97 8.86
CA PHE A 87 8.21 -17.03 7.86
C PHE A 87 8.83 -18.35 8.27
#